data_AF-A8MI26-F1
#
_entry.id   AF-A8MI26-F1
#
_cell.length_a   1.000
_cell.length_b   1.000
_cell.length_c   1.000
_cell.angle_alpha   90.00
_cell.angle_beta   90.00
_cell.angle_gamma   90.00
#
_symmetry.space_group_name_H-M   'P 1'
#
loop_
_entity.id
_entity.type
_entity.pdbx_description
1 polymer ?
#
loop_
_entity_poly.entity_id
_entity_poly.type
_entity_poly.pdbx_seq_one_letter_code
_entity_poly.pdbx_strand_id
1 'polypeptide(L)'
;MKSNFLLWNEDMDRVYGKVSDFENQGDFINTVKQYCKDVEEGDCIVENIEIDTCVSTCNGIEAETLIKIKDTDIEIATYYMADVCIDD
;
A
#
# COMPACT_ATOMS: atom_id res chain seq x y z
N MET A 1 -9.73 -12.12 -12.41
CA MET A 1 -9.03 -12.04 -11.12
C MET A 1 -8.75 -10.57 -10.87
N LYS A 2 -9.18 -10.03 -9.72
CA LYS A 2 -8.61 -8.76 -9.25
C LYS A 2 -7.13 -9.02 -8.98
N SER A 3 -6.25 -8.12 -9.43
CA SER A 3 -4.84 -8.19 -9.08
C SER A 3 -4.67 -7.40 -7.80
N ASN A 4 -4.29 -8.06 -6.71
CA ASN A 4 -4.01 -7.39 -5.45
C ASN A 4 -2.66 -6.67 -5.60
N PHE A 5 -2.69 -5.34 -5.74
CA PHE A 5 -1.49 -4.55 -5.92
C PHE A 5 -0.97 -4.06 -4.57
N LEU A 6 0.31 -4.31 -4.31
CA LEU A 6 1.03 -3.79 -3.15
C LEU A 6 1.95 -2.67 -3.61
N LEU A 7 1.88 -1.52 -2.95
CA LEU A 7 2.82 -0.43 -3.08
C LEU A 7 3.78 -0.50 -1.90
N TRP A 8 5.08 -0.40 -2.16
CA TRP A 8 6.13 -0.38 -1.13
C TRP A 8 6.82 0.98 -1.14
N ASN A 9 7.26 1.44 0.03
CA ASN A 9 8.18 2.56 0.09
C ASN A 9 9.60 2.13 -0.31
N GLU A 10 10.51 3.10 -0.46
CA GLU A 10 11.87 2.86 -0.95
C GLU A 10 12.69 1.94 -0.04
N ASP A 11 12.47 2.01 1.28
CA ASP A 11 13.18 1.21 2.29
C ASP A 11 12.60 -0.21 2.44
N MET A 12 11.50 -0.52 1.74
CA MET A 12 10.79 -1.81 1.79
C MET A 12 10.30 -2.21 3.19
N ASP A 13 10.22 -1.26 4.13
CA ASP A 13 9.75 -1.47 5.50
C ASP A 13 8.29 -1.04 5.70
N ARG A 14 7.66 -0.44 4.69
CA ARG A 14 6.25 -0.03 4.74
C ARG A 14 5.51 -0.37 3.46
N VAL A 15 4.35 -1.01 3.63
CA VAL A 15 3.52 -1.49 2.53
C VAL A 15 2.11 -0.92 2.57
N TYR A 16 1.56 -0.65 1.40
CA TYR A 16 0.24 -0.08 1.20
C TYR A 16 -0.57 -0.93 0.23
N GLY A 17 -1.84 -1.17 0.54
CA GLY A 17 -2.77 -1.91 -0.31
C GLY A 17 -4.14 -1.26 -0.32
N LYS A 18 -4.65 -0.93 -1.51
CA LYS A 18 -5.97 -0.28 -1.63
C LYS A 18 -7.07 -1.23 -1.14
N VAL A 19 -7.89 -0.79 -0.19
CA VAL A 19 -8.88 -1.65 0.48
C VAL A 19 -9.83 -2.33 -0.51
N SER A 20 -10.18 -1.67 -1.62
CA SER A 20 -11.07 -2.23 -2.66
C SER A 20 -10.51 -3.47 -3.38
N ASP A 21 -9.20 -3.70 -3.26
CA ASP A 21 -8.50 -4.76 -3.96
C ASP A 21 -8.43 -6.03 -3.11
N PHE A 22 -8.64 -5.92 -1.79
CA PHE A 22 -8.58 -7.05 -0.86
C PHE A 22 -9.97 -7.42 -0.35
N GLU A 23 -10.19 -8.69 -0.05
CA GLU A 23 -11.45 -9.13 0.55
C GLU A 23 -11.61 -8.63 1.99
N ASN A 24 -10.51 -8.55 2.73
CA ASN A 24 -10.42 -8.10 4.11
C ASN A 24 -8.95 -7.88 4.52
N GLN A 25 -8.71 -7.42 5.75
CA GLN A 25 -7.36 -7.20 6.27
C GLN A 25 -6.50 -8.48 6.29
N GLY A 26 -7.08 -9.65 6.51
CA GLY A 26 -6.35 -10.92 6.48
C GLY A 26 -5.82 -11.26 5.09
N ASP A 27 -6.62 -10.99 4.05
CA ASP A 27 -6.21 -11.14 2.65
C ASP A 27 -5.03 -10.22 2.30
N PHE A 28 -5.06 -8.98 2.79
CA PHE A 28 -3.93 -8.05 2.68
C PHE A 28 -2.65 -8.61 3.34
N ILE A 29 -2.73 -9.01 4.61
CA ILE A 29 -1.59 -9.58 5.34
C ILE A 29 -1.01 -10.81 4.61
N ASN A 30 -1.88 -11.71 4.15
CA ASN A 30 -1.44 -12.92 3.43
C ASN A 30 -0.76 -12.58 2.12
N THR A 31 -1.26 -11.58 1.38
CA THR A 31 -0.64 -11.10 0.14
C THR A 31 0.76 -10.52 0.41
N VAL A 32 0.92 -9.73 1.47
CA VAL A 32 2.23 -9.19 1.89
C VAL A 32 3.21 -10.31 2.24
N LYS A 33 2.79 -11.28 3.06
CA LYS A 33 3.63 -12.43 3.42
C LYS A 33 4.01 -13.29 2.23
N GLN A 34 3.12 -13.43 1.25
CA GLN A 34 3.41 -14.14 0.02
C GLN A 34 4.47 -13.39 -0.80
N TYR A 35 4.38 -12.06 -0.88
CA TYR A 35 5.40 -11.24 -1.53
C TYR A 35 6.79 -11.42 -0.89
N CYS A 36 6.91 -11.37 0.44
CA CYS A 36 8.17 -11.59 1.14
C CYS A 36 8.81 -12.95 0.78
N LYS A 37 8.00 -14.00 0.72
CA LYS A 37 8.47 -15.35 0.35
C LYS A 37 8.95 -15.45 -1.08
N ASP A 38 8.25 -14.81 -2.00
CA ASP A 38 8.50 -14.94 -3.44
C ASP A 38 9.63 -14.03 -3.94
N VAL A 39 9.82 -12.86 -3.31
CA VAL A 39 10.72 -11.80 -3.78
C VAL A 39 11.93 -11.61 -2.87
N GLU A 40 11.73 -11.57 -1.56
CA GLU A 40 12.80 -11.32 -0.57
C GLU A 40 13.41 -12.64 -0.05
N GLU A 41 12.91 -13.79 -0.51
CA GLU A 41 13.36 -15.13 -0.12
C GLU A 41 13.33 -15.39 1.41
N GLY A 42 12.42 -14.71 2.13
CA GLY A 42 12.33 -14.75 3.59
C GLY A 42 10.90 -14.73 4.13
N ASP A 43 10.75 -15.11 5.40
CA ASP A 43 9.52 -14.84 6.14
C ASP A 43 9.54 -13.37 6.63
N CYS A 44 8.37 -12.77 6.79
CA CYS A 44 8.26 -11.41 7.30
C CYS A 44 7.15 -11.28 8.33
N ILE A 45 7.36 -10.33 9.25
CA ILE A 45 6.40 -9.90 10.25
C ILE A 45 5.68 -8.68 9.69
N VAL A 46 4.35 -8.69 9.78
CA VAL A 46 3.49 -7.58 9.38
C VAL A 46 2.83 -7.03 10.63
N GLU A 47 3.10 -5.78 10.96
CA GLU A 47 2.65 -5.14 12.20
C GLU A 47 2.18 -3.70 11.97
N ASN A 48 1.67 -3.06 13.04
CA ASN A 48 1.14 -1.69 13.03
C ASN A 48 0.14 -1.43 11.89
N ILE A 49 -0.81 -2.36 11.72
CA ILE A 49 -1.77 -2.28 10.60
C ILE A 49 -2.76 -1.15 10.84
N GLU A 50 -2.81 -0.22 9.88
CA GLU A 50 -3.68 0.94 9.87
C GLU A 50 -4.58 0.94 8.63
N ILE A 51 -5.71 1.64 8.73
CA ILE A 51 -6.62 1.88 7.61
C ILE A 51 -6.90 3.38 7.56
N ASP A 52 -6.55 4.01 6.45
CA ASP A 52 -6.79 5.45 6.28
C ASP A 52 -7.14 5.82 4.83
N THR A 53 -7.74 7.00 4.64
CA THR A 53 -8.00 7.59 3.33
C THR A 53 -6.81 8.42 2.90
N CYS A 54 -6.13 7.96 1.86
CA CYS A 54 -4.89 8.54 1.37
C CYS A 54 -5.11 9.22 0.01
N VAL A 55 -4.16 10.10 -0.31
CA VAL A 55 -3.99 10.65 -1.65
C VAL A 55 -2.80 9.96 -2.30
N SER A 56 -3.03 9.33 -3.45
CA SER A 56 -1.98 8.78 -4.31
C SER A 56 -1.85 9.64 -5.56
N THR A 57 -0.63 9.97 -5.95
CA THR A 57 -0.33 10.73 -7.17
C THR A 57 1.11 10.43 -7.58
N CYS A 58 1.38 10.44 -8.88
CA CYS A 58 2.75 10.28 -9.39
C CYS A 58 3.56 11.58 -9.24
N ASN A 59 2.88 12.72 -9.06
CA ASN A 59 3.49 14.02 -8.95
C ASN A 59 3.14 14.65 -7.60
N GLY A 60 4.11 15.29 -6.95
CA GLY A 60 3.80 16.04 -5.73
C GLY A 60 2.70 17.09 -5.97
N ILE A 61 1.89 17.35 -4.95
CA ILE A 61 0.91 18.44 -4.98
C ILE A 61 1.60 19.71 -4.48
N GLU A 62 1.73 20.71 -5.35
CA GLU A 62 2.28 22.01 -4.95
C GLU A 62 1.41 22.69 -3.89
N ALA A 63 2.06 23.43 -2.98
CA ALA A 63 1.36 24.21 -1.97
C ALA A 63 0.41 25.24 -2.62
N GLU A 64 -0.71 25.53 -1.94
CA GLU A 64 -1.70 26.53 -2.36
C GLU A 64 -2.33 26.31 -3.75
N THR A 65 -2.32 25.07 -4.25
CA THR A 65 -2.85 24.72 -5.58
C THR A 65 -4.33 24.34 -5.53
N LEU A 66 -5.13 24.86 -6.48
CA LEU A 66 -6.53 24.48 -6.68
C LEU A 66 -6.73 23.93 -8.11
N ILE A 67 -6.77 22.61 -8.22
CA ILE A 67 -7.02 21.89 -9.48
C ILE A 67 -8.18 20.93 -9.25
N LYS A 68 -9.00 20.69 -10.28
CA LYS A 68 -10.07 19.70 -10.19
C LYS A 68 -9.47 18.31 -10.26
N ILE A 69 -9.92 17.39 -9.41
CA ILE A 69 -9.45 15.99 -9.37
C ILE A 69 -9.45 15.35 -10.77
N LYS A 70 -10.50 15.58 -11.56
CA LYS A 70 -10.63 15.04 -12.94
C LYS A 70 -9.54 15.50 -13.92
N ASP A 71 -8.82 16.57 -13.59
CA ASP A 71 -7.77 17.17 -14.40
C ASP A 71 -6.37 16.81 -13.83
N THR A 72 -6.30 15.90 -12.85
CA THR A 72 -5.08 15.43 -12.19
C THR A 72 -4.94 13.91 -12.28
N ASP A 73 -3.76 13.40 -11.93
CA ASP A 73 -3.47 11.99 -11.68
C ASP A 73 -3.76 11.56 -10.22
N ILE A 74 -4.34 12.45 -9.42
CA ILE A 74 -4.65 12.22 -8.01
C ILE A 74 -5.77 11.18 -7.90
N GLU A 75 -5.48 10.12 -7.16
CA GLU A 75 -6.46 9.16 -6.66
C GLU A 75 -6.67 9.37 -5.15
N ILE A 76 -7.94 9.39 -4.74
CA ILE A 76 -8.32 9.41 -3.32
C ILE A 76 -9.01 8.09 -3.01
N ALA A 77 -8.42 7.28 -2.15
CA ALA A 77 -8.96 5.98 -1.78
C ALA A 77 -8.56 5.58 -0.36
N THR A 78 -9.25 4.57 0.17
CA THR A 78 -8.90 3.97 1.46
C THR A 78 -7.87 2.87 1.27
N TYR A 79 -6.82 2.87 2.08
CA TYR A 79 -5.70 1.93 2.03
C TYR A 79 -5.53 1.21 3.37
N TYR A 80 -5.16 -0.07 3.30
CA TYR A 80 -4.42 -0.74 4.36
C TYR A 80 -2.97 -0.27 4.31
N MET A 81 -2.37 -0.07 5.48
CA MET A 81 -0.97 0.31 5.65
C MET A 81 -0.38 -0.56 6.76
N ALA A 82 0.87 -1.00 6.61
CA ALA A 82 1.54 -1.78 7.64
C ALA A 82 3.05 -1.59 7.58
N ASP A 83 3.69 -1.77 8.72
CA ASP A 83 5.14 -1.90 8.81
C ASP A 83 5.52 -3.37 8.58
N VAL A 84 6.64 -3.60 7.92
CA VAL A 84 7.14 -4.92 7.55
C VAL A 84 8.59 -5.08 7.98
N CYS A 85 8.87 -6.16 8.71
CA CYS A 85 10.22 -6.53 9.12
C CYS A 85 10.53 -7.92 8.56
N ILE A 86 11.66 -8.07 7.86
CA ILE A 86 12.18 -9.39 7.43
C ILE A 86 12.66 -10.13 8.69
N ASP A 87 12.23 -11.39 8.85
CA ASP A 87 12.68 -12.26 9.93
C ASP A 87 13.92 -13.05 9.43
N ASP A 88 15.09 -12.80 10.02
CA ASP A 88 16.38 -13.44 9.68
C ASP A 88 16.48 -14.92 10.14
#